data_AF-A0ABD6EYM1-F1
#
_entry.id   AF-A0ABD6EYM1-F1
#
_cell.length_a   1.000
_cell.length_b   1.000
_cell.length_c   1.000
_cell.angle_alpha   90.00
_cell.angle_beta   90.00
_cell.angle_gamma   90.00
#
_symmetry.space_group_name_H-M   'P 1'
#
loop_
_entity.id
_entity.type
_entity.pdbx_description
1 polymer ?
#
loop_
_entity_poly.entity_id
_entity_poly.type
_entity_poly.pdbx_seq_one_letter_code
_entity_poly.pdbx_strand_id
1 'polypeptide(L)'
;MASIDVTEILRASAQPPAKRSRNDDVTQISVETSNTADILAALESDNSQAMVIDELAAKKLVLQLERRCAKNREMRIKYADDPGKFMESEVDLNQAIQVIQF
;
A
#
# COMPACT_ATOMS: atom_id res chain seq x y z
N MET A 1 53.52 27.16 28.48
CA MET A 1 52.12 26.71 28.38
C MET A 1 51.83 26.45 26.91
N ALA A 2 51.73 25.19 26.50
CA ALA A 2 51.43 24.87 25.11
C ALA A 2 49.93 25.11 24.87
N SER A 3 49.61 26.09 24.03
CA SER A 3 48.25 26.42 23.64
C SER A 3 47.70 25.31 22.76
N ILE A 4 46.60 24.70 23.18
CA ILE A 4 45.85 23.75 22.35
C ILE A 4 45.32 24.53 21.13
N ASP A 5 45.67 24.08 19.94
CA ASP A 5 45.16 24.64 18.69
C ASP A 5 43.72 24.15 18.47
N VAL A 6 42.76 25.05 18.70
CA VAL A 6 41.32 24.76 18.63
C VAL A 6 40.87 24.41 17.21
N THR A 7 41.69 24.72 16.19
CA THR A 7 41.35 24.45 14.78
C THR A 7 41.31 22.97 14.43
N GLU A 8 42.01 22.10 15.18
CA GLU A 8 41.91 20.64 15.03
C GLU A 8 40.62 20.06 15.62
N ILE A 9 40.07 20.66 16.69
CA ILE A 9 38.84 20.19 17.33
C ILE A 9 37.64 20.39 16.39
N LEU A 10 37.64 21.47 15.61
CA LEU A 10 36.58 21.77 14.65
C LEU A 10 36.61 20.89 13.39
N ARG A 11 37.72 20.20 13.11
CA ARG A 11 37.83 19.27 11.97
C ARG A 11 37.36 17.84 12.30
N ALA A 12 37.20 17.52 13.58
CA ALA A 12 36.71 16.22 14.04
C ALA A 12 35.18 16.04 13.95
N SER A 13 34.43 17.01 13.37
CA SER A 13 33.06 16.76 12.91
C SER A 13 33.08 16.00 11.57
N ALA A 14 33.73 14.84 11.56
CA ALA A 14 33.62 13.86 10.51
C ALA A 14 32.20 13.31 10.53
N GLN A 15 31.40 13.87 9.62
CA GLN A 15 30.09 13.46 9.15
C GLN A 15 29.80 11.95 9.40
N PRO A 16 28.73 11.60 10.14
CA PRO A 16 28.31 10.20 10.19
C PRO A 16 27.89 9.77 8.77
N PRO A 17 28.24 8.55 8.33
CA PRO A 17 27.85 8.08 7.01
C PRO A 17 26.33 8.12 6.90
N ALA A 18 25.83 8.84 5.89
CA ALA A 18 24.42 8.94 5.59
C ALA A 18 23.86 7.52 5.36
N LYS A 19 23.10 7.03 6.34
CA LYS A 19 22.32 5.81 6.19
C LYS A 19 21.30 6.09 5.08
N ARG A 20 21.37 5.34 3.99
CA ARG A 20 20.33 5.31 2.95
C ARG A 20 19.01 4.94 3.62
N SER A 21 18.15 5.93 3.88
CA SER A 21 16.74 5.68 4.21
C SER A 21 15.99 5.60 2.89
N ARG A 22 15.58 4.38 2.54
CA ARG A 22 14.55 4.14 1.53
C ARG A 22 13.23 4.74 2.03
N ASN A 23 12.48 5.28 1.09
CA ASN A 23 11.07 5.66 1.16
C ASN A 23 10.75 6.91 1.99
N ASP A 24 10.52 8.01 1.29
CA ASP A 24 9.41 8.92 1.58
C ASP A 24 9.01 9.57 0.24
N ASP A 25 8.33 8.78 -0.59
CA ASP A 25 7.40 9.32 -1.60
C ASP A 25 6.15 9.77 -0.83
N VAL A 26 6.32 10.78 0.02
CA VAL A 26 5.19 11.47 0.64
C VAL A 26 4.72 12.46 -0.40
N THR A 27 3.68 12.04 -1.11
CA THR A 27 2.89 12.84 -2.03
C THR A 27 2.40 14.09 -1.29
N GLN A 28 3.20 15.16 -1.33
CA GLN A 28 2.74 16.50 -1.02
C GLN A 28 1.79 16.91 -2.15
N ILE A 29 0.51 16.58 -1.99
CA ILE A 29 -0.55 17.10 -2.84
C ILE A 29 -0.78 18.55 -2.40
N SER A 30 -0.04 19.48 -2.99
CA SER A 30 -0.39 20.91 -2.97
C SER A 30 -1.63 21.10 -3.83
N VAL A 31 -2.79 21.19 -3.18
CA VAL A 31 -4.11 21.41 -3.81
C VAL A 31 -4.18 22.75 -4.59
N GLU A 32 -3.22 23.65 -4.37
CA GLU A 32 -3.28 25.04 -4.86
C GLU A 32 -2.85 25.24 -6.34
N THR A 33 -2.26 24.24 -7.02
CA THR A 33 -1.75 24.41 -8.40
C THR A 33 -2.14 23.32 -9.41
N SER A 34 -3.09 22.44 -9.08
CA SER A 34 -3.52 21.40 -10.03
C SER A 34 -4.36 22.01 -11.15
N ASN A 35 -3.93 21.85 -12.41
CA ASN A 35 -4.73 22.26 -13.56
C ASN A 35 -6.02 21.44 -13.55
N THR A 36 -7.14 22.05 -13.93
CA THR A 36 -8.45 21.38 -14.02
C THR A 36 -8.40 20.10 -14.86
N ALA A 37 -7.53 20.06 -15.88
CA ALA A 37 -7.27 18.88 -16.70
C ALA A 37 -6.64 17.71 -15.92
N ASP A 38 -5.72 17.98 -15.00
CA ASP A 38 -5.06 16.94 -14.20
C ASP A 38 -6.03 16.36 -13.16
N ILE A 39 -6.88 17.21 -12.58
CA ILE A 39 -7.96 16.78 -11.67
C ILE A 39 -8.97 15.90 -12.43
N LEU A 40 -9.37 16.29 -13.64
CA LEU A 40 -10.29 15.50 -14.47
C LEU A 40 -9.67 14.15 -14.86
N ALA A 41 -8.41 14.13 -15.28
CA ALA A 41 -7.71 12.89 -15.63
C ALA A 41 -7.58 11.95 -14.41
N ALA A 42 -7.36 12.49 -13.22
CA ALA A 42 -7.32 11.70 -11.99
C ALA A 42 -8.69 11.10 -11.64
N LEU A 43 -9.78 11.87 -11.80
CA LEU A 43 -11.15 11.39 -11.56
C LEU A 43 -11.62 10.37 -12.61
N GLU A 44 -11.20 10.50 -13.87
CA GLU A 44 -11.45 9.48 -14.91
C GLU A 44 -10.64 8.20 -14.68
N SER A 45 -9.45 8.32 -14.07
CA SER A 45 -8.61 7.19 -13.66
C SER A 45 -9.16 6.49 -12.41
N ASP A 46 -9.95 7.20 -11.61
CA ASP A 46 -10.62 6.69 -10.43
C ASP A 46 -11.80 5.79 -10.86
N ASN A 47 -11.49 4.55 -11.23
CA ASN A 47 -12.48 3.54 -11.63
C ASN A 47 -13.26 2.97 -10.42
N SER A 48 -13.39 3.77 -9.36
CA SER A 48 -14.27 3.58 -8.22
C SER A 48 -15.73 3.68 -8.69
N GLN A 49 -16.17 2.69 -9.47
CA GLN A 49 -17.57 2.58 -9.86
C GLN A 49 -18.37 2.40 -8.58
N ALA A 50 -19.06 3.47 -8.17
CA ALA A 50 -20.00 3.44 -7.07
C ALA A 50 -21.11 2.41 -7.38
N MET A 51 -20.90 1.18 -6.95
CA MET A 51 -21.86 0.11 -7.12
C MET A 51 -22.99 0.35 -6.12
N VAL A 52 -24.20 0.61 -6.61
CA VAL A 52 -25.38 0.69 -5.76
C VAL A 52 -25.69 -0.73 -5.27
N ILE A 53 -25.40 -0.99 -3.99
CA ILE A 53 -25.61 -2.31 -3.37
C ILE A 53 -26.96 -2.33 -2.66
N ASP A 54 -27.87 -3.20 -3.12
CA ASP A 54 -29.10 -3.52 -2.40
C ASP A 54 -28.88 -4.60 -1.33
N GLU A 55 -29.85 -4.84 -0.44
CA GLU A 55 -29.72 -5.80 0.66
C GLU A 55 -29.38 -7.22 0.19
N LEU A 56 -29.96 -7.64 -0.95
CA LEU A 56 -29.75 -8.96 -1.51
C LEU A 56 -28.33 -9.10 -2.09
N ALA A 57 -27.87 -8.07 -2.81
CA ALA A 57 -26.53 -7.97 -3.36
C ALA A 57 -25.48 -7.97 -2.25
N ALA A 58 -25.71 -7.22 -1.16
CA ALA A 58 -24.84 -7.22 0.00
C ALA A 58 -24.70 -8.63 0.60
N LYS A 59 -25.82 -9.33 0.83
CA LYS A 59 -25.80 -10.73 1.33
C LYS A 59 -25.05 -11.67 0.41
N LYS A 60 -25.22 -11.51 -0.91
CA LYS A 60 -24.52 -12.34 -1.91
C LYS A 60 -23.01 -12.07 -1.91
N LEU A 61 -22.59 -10.81 -1.81
CA LEU A 61 -21.19 -10.42 -1.74
C LEU A 61 -20.52 -10.97 -0.48
N VAL A 62 -21.16 -10.83 0.67
CA VAL A 62 -20.66 -11.40 1.94
C VAL A 62 -20.54 -12.93 1.84
N LEU A 63 -21.57 -13.62 1.36
CA LEU A 63 -21.52 -15.08 1.20
C LEU A 63 -20.40 -15.53 0.25
N GLN A 64 -20.16 -14.78 -0.82
CA GLN A 64 -19.06 -15.07 -1.75
C GLN A 64 -17.68 -14.81 -1.11
N LEU A 65 -17.55 -13.73 -0.34
CA LEU A 65 -16.34 -13.43 0.41
C LEU A 65 -16.02 -14.55 1.41
N GLU A 66 -17.01 -15.00 2.19
CA GLU A 66 -16.85 -16.10 3.15
C GLU A 66 -16.35 -17.38 2.48
N ARG A 67 -16.93 -17.75 1.33
CA ARG A 67 -16.50 -18.92 0.56
C ARG A 67 -15.04 -18.80 0.09
N ARG A 68 -14.64 -17.64 -0.41
CA ARG A 68 -13.26 -17.38 -0.88
C ARG A 68 -12.27 -17.35 0.29
N CYS A 69 -12.63 -16.76 1.42
CA CYS A 69 -11.86 -16.82 2.67
C CYS A 69 -11.64 -18.26 3.13
N ALA A 70 -12.70 -19.07 3.17
CA ALA A 70 -12.60 -20.46 3.56
C ALA A 70 -11.68 -21.25 2.62
N LYS A 71 -11.82 -21.04 1.30
CA LYS A 71 -10.99 -21.73 0.31
C LYS A 71 -9.52 -21.32 0.41
N ASN A 72 -9.25 -20.02 0.51
CA ASN A 72 -7.90 -19.51 0.67
C ASN A 72 -7.24 -20.08 1.95
N ARG A 73 -7.95 -20.05 3.08
CA ARG A 73 -7.45 -20.61 4.34
C ARG A 73 -7.17 -22.11 4.23
N GLU A 74 -8.07 -22.88 3.61
CA GLU A 74 -7.85 -24.30 3.35
C GLU A 74 -6.57 -24.54 2.54
N MET A 75 -6.37 -23.78 1.47
CA MET A 75 -5.20 -23.91 0.59
C MET A 75 -3.91 -23.51 1.30
N ARG A 76 -3.90 -22.45 2.12
CA ARG A 76 -2.75 -22.06 2.95
C ARG A 76 -2.39 -23.12 3.98
N ILE A 77 -3.39 -23.77 4.59
CA ILE A 77 -3.14 -24.85 5.55
C ILE A 77 -2.59 -26.08 4.81
N LYS A 78 -3.17 -26.43 3.66
CA LYS A 78 -2.80 -27.63 2.89
C LYS A 78 -1.43 -27.51 2.21
N TYR A 79 -1.05 -26.32 1.77
CA TYR A 79 0.16 -26.04 1.01
C TYR A 79 1.00 -24.93 1.66
N ALA A 80 1.15 -24.99 2.99
CA ALA A 80 1.83 -23.95 3.78
C ALA A 80 3.25 -23.63 3.29
N ASP A 81 3.99 -24.65 2.84
CA ASP A 81 5.37 -24.53 2.38
C ASP A 81 5.50 -24.22 0.89
N ASP A 82 4.38 -24.16 0.16
CA ASP A 82 4.36 -23.93 -1.29
C ASP A 82 3.38 -22.79 -1.64
N PRO A 83 3.81 -21.53 -1.50
CA PRO A 83 2.99 -20.35 -1.78
C PRO A 83 2.42 -20.31 -3.20
N GLY A 84 3.10 -20.92 -4.16
CA GLY A 84 2.63 -20.99 -5.55
C GLY A 84 1.28 -21.70 -5.68
N LYS A 85 0.99 -22.67 -4.80
CA LYS A 85 -0.24 -23.48 -4.87
C LYS A 85 -1.48 -22.80 -4.33
N PHE A 86 -1.37 -21.75 -3.51
CA PHE A 86 -2.52 -21.01 -2.99
C PHE A 86 -2.63 -19.58 -3.52
N MET A 87 -1.67 -19.13 -4.34
CA MET A 87 -1.65 -17.77 -4.89
C MET A 87 -2.91 -17.44 -5.71
N GLU A 88 -3.42 -18.37 -6.51
CA GLU A 88 -4.67 -18.17 -7.25
C GLU A 88 -5.84 -17.85 -6.30
N SER A 89 -5.94 -18.60 -5.20
CA SER A 89 -6.96 -18.35 -4.17
C SER A 89 -6.75 -17.05 -3.38
N GLU A 90 -5.51 -16.55 -3.28
CA GLU A 90 -5.21 -15.22 -2.71
C GLU A 90 -5.69 -14.11 -3.65
N VAL A 91 -5.42 -14.24 -4.95
CA VAL A 91 -5.86 -13.25 -5.95
C VAL A 91 -7.38 -13.20 -6.01
N ASP A 92 -8.05 -14.35 -6.02
CA ASP A 92 -9.51 -14.43 -6.00
C ASP A 92 -10.11 -13.80 -4.74
N LEU A 93 -9.50 -14.06 -3.57
CA LEU A 93 -9.92 -13.45 -2.31
C LEU A 93 -9.73 -11.93 -2.36
N ASN A 94 -8.57 -11.46 -2.80
CA ASN A 94 -8.27 -10.04 -2.92
C ASN A 94 -9.25 -9.32 -3.85
N GLN A 95 -9.57 -9.92 -5.01
CA GLN A 95 -10.56 -9.33 -5.92
C GLN A 95 -11.94 -9.23 -5.27
N ALA A 96 -12.35 -10.23 -4.49
CA ALA A 96 -13.62 -10.17 -3.77
C ALA A 96 -13.64 -9.11 -2.66
N ILE A 97 -12.50 -8.84 -2.02
CA ILE A 97 -12.35 -7.76 -1.03
C ILE A 97 -12.44 -6.40 -1.71
N GLN A 98 -11.75 -6.20 -2.83
CA GLN A 98 -11.76 -4.94 -3.58
C GLN A 98 -13.17 -4.54 -4.05
N VAL A 99 -14.03 -5.52 -4.37
CA VAL A 99 -15.43 -5.26 -4.75
C VAL A 99 -16.26 -4.73 -3.56
N ILE A 100 -15.88 -5.02 -2.32
CA ILE A 100 -16.59 -4.60 -1.10
C ILE A 100 -15.98 -3.33 -0.50
N GLN A 101 -14.70 -3.06 -0.75
CA GLN A 101 -14.06 -1.80 -0.39
C GLN A 101 -14.58 -0.70 -1.32
N PHE A 102 -15.42 0.18 -0.75
CA PHE A 102 -15.88 1.41 -1.38
C PHE A 102 -14.84 2.52 -1.25
#